data_AF-A0A2W4KUG9-F1
#
_entry.id   AF-A0A2W4KUG9-F1
#
_cell.length_a   1.000
_cell.length_b   1.000
_cell.length_c   1.000
_cell.angle_alpha   90.00
_cell.angle_beta   90.00
_cell.angle_gamma   90.00
#
_symmetry.space_group_name_H-M   'P 1'
#
loop_
_entity.id
_entity.type
_entity.pdbx_description
1 polymer ?
#
loop_
_entity_poly.entity_id
_entity_poly.type
_entity_poly.pdbx_seq_one_letter_code
_entity_poly.pdbx_strand_id
1 'polypeptide(L)'
;MKDTLKRIAVISIFGMFSGYLIYSLLIGKSLVQETYANVNLLFYGILIAIAVYISVFYGFYPIHIKFSRASLFVLGLSAIIMGKTVFLNDPINEIYFGDLSCIFGVLLLIIGPTNLIITSQVKKKKEDKNLEIIEV
;
A
#
# COMPACT_ATOMS: atom_id res chain seq x y z
N MET A 1 12.96 -16.92 -7.85
CA MET A 1 13.45 -15.72 -8.57
C MET A 1 12.33 -14.71 -8.86
N LYS A 2 11.33 -15.02 -9.70
CA LYS A 2 10.21 -14.07 -9.99
C LYS A 2 9.49 -13.56 -8.73
N ASP A 3 9.33 -14.43 -7.75
CA ASP A 3 8.67 -14.13 -6.48
C ASP A 3 9.48 -13.17 -5.59
N THR A 4 10.78 -13.45 -5.43
CA THR A 4 11.73 -12.59 -4.72
C THR A 4 11.80 -11.18 -5.33
N LEU A 5 11.79 -11.10 -6.67
CA LEU A 5 11.87 -9.84 -7.40
C LEU A 5 10.62 -8.98 -7.20
N LYS A 6 9.43 -9.60 -7.18
CA LYS A 6 8.17 -8.94 -6.83
C LYS A 6 8.17 -8.44 -5.39
N ARG A 7 8.67 -9.24 -4.45
CA ARG A 7 8.77 -8.85 -3.05
C ARG A 7 9.71 -7.66 -2.85
N ILE A 8 10.87 -7.66 -3.50
CA ILE A 8 11.80 -6.52 -3.49
C ILE A 8 11.12 -5.29 -4.09
N ALA A 9 10.40 -5.42 -5.21
CA ALA A 9 9.69 -4.29 -5.81
C ALA A 9 8.63 -3.70 -4.86
N VAL A 10 7.86 -4.55 -4.17
CA VAL A 10 6.88 -4.11 -3.16
C VAL A 10 7.60 -3.39 -2.00
N ILE A 11 8.68 -3.95 -1.48
CA ILE A 11 9.45 -3.32 -0.39
C ILE A 11 9.97 -1.96 -0.83
N SER A 12 10.59 -1.87 -2.01
CA SER A 12 11.17 -0.62 -2.50
C SER A 12 10.10 0.44 -2.73
N ILE A 13 8.99 0.11 -3.41
CA ILE A 13 7.94 1.09 -3.71
C ILE A 13 7.25 1.58 -2.43
N PHE A 14 6.77 0.65 -1.60
CA PHE A 14 6.02 1.00 -0.39
C PHE A 14 6.92 1.57 0.71
N GLY A 15 8.18 1.12 0.78
CA GLY A 15 9.19 1.64 1.69
C GLY A 15 9.69 3.04 1.30
N MET A 16 9.91 3.31 0.02
CA MET A 16 10.23 4.67 -0.43
C MET A 16 9.06 5.62 -0.20
N PHE A 17 7.83 5.17 -0.46
CA PHE A 17 6.63 5.97 -0.20
C PHE A 17 6.45 6.30 1.30
N SER A 18 6.61 5.32 2.19
CA SER A 18 6.55 5.57 3.64
C SER A 18 7.69 6.48 4.11
N GLY A 19 8.92 6.28 3.60
CA GLY A 19 10.05 7.14 3.88
C GLY A 19 9.81 8.59 3.46
N TYR A 20 9.25 8.80 2.27
CA TYR A 20 8.88 10.13 1.79
C TYR A 20 7.82 10.80 2.68
N LEU A 21 6.80 10.06 3.12
CA LEU A 21 5.77 10.56 4.04
C LEU A 21 6.36 10.93 5.40
N ILE A 22 7.23 10.10 5.97
CA ILE A 22 7.89 10.38 7.25
C ILE A 22 8.79 11.62 7.11
N TYR A 23 9.61 11.67 6.08
CA TYR A 23 10.47 12.83 5.81
C TYR A 23 9.65 14.11 5.71
N SER A 24 8.56 14.08 4.93
CA SER A 24 7.67 15.22 4.73
C SER A 24 6.98 15.68 6.02
N LEU A 25 6.61 14.73 6.88
CA LEU A 25 6.06 15.02 8.20
C LEU A 25 7.10 15.71 9.11
N LEU A 26 8.35 15.25 9.09
CA LEU A 26 9.43 15.80 9.92
C LEU A 26 9.80 17.24 9.54
N ILE A 27 9.74 17.58 8.25
CA ILE A 27 9.97 18.95 7.76
C ILE A 27 8.69 19.82 7.82
N GLY A 28 7.59 19.30 8.35
CA GLY A 28 6.34 20.05 8.54
C GLY A 28 5.56 20.35 7.26
N LYS A 29 5.76 19.60 6.16
CA LYS A 29 4.98 19.79 4.94
C LYS A 29 3.53 19.31 5.13
N SER A 30 2.57 20.13 4.70
CA SER A 30 1.17 19.73 4.68
C SER A 30 0.93 18.68 3.59
N LEU A 31 0.34 17.56 3.97
CA LEU A 31 -0.10 16.49 3.07
C LEU A 31 -1.41 16.86 2.36
N VAL A 32 -2.26 17.60 3.07
CA VAL A 32 -3.64 17.93 2.68
C VAL A 32 -3.76 19.40 2.29
N GLN A 33 -4.80 19.71 1.53
CA GLN A 33 -5.21 21.08 1.24
C GLN A 33 -5.57 21.83 2.54
N GLU A 34 -5.47 23.16 2.52
CA GLU A 34 -5.68 24.01 3.70
C GLU A 34 -7.04 23.78 4.38
N THR A 35 -8.09 23.53 3.58
CA THR A 35 -9.45 23.21 4.06
C THR A 35 -9.51 21.99 4.98
N TYR A 36 -8.52 21.09 4.90
CA TYR A 36 -8.44 19.85 5.67
C TYR A 36 -7.25 19.82 6.64
N ALA A 37 -6.61 20.97 6.92
CA ALA A 37 -5.40 21.03 7.75
C ALA A 37 -5.54 20.36 9.12
N ASN A 38 -6.74 20.37 9.70
CA ASN A 38 -7.08 19.73 10.98
C ASN A 38 -6.91 18.19 10.98
N VAL A 39 -7.00 17.54 9.81
CA VAL A 39 -6.87 16.08 9.66
C VAL A 39 -5.52 15.66 9.03
N ASN A 40 -4.61 16.60 8.80
CA ASN A 40 -3.31 16.35 8.16
C ASN A 40 -2.50 15.22 8.83
N LEU A 41 -2.34 15.30 10.16
CA LEU A 41 -1.53 14.34 10.92
C LEU A 41 -2.18 12.95 10.96
N LEU A 42 -3.52 12.90 10.99
CA LEU A 42 -4.28 11.65 10.89
C LEU A 42 -4.05 10.96 9.55
N PHE A 43 -4.09 11.71 8.44
CA PHE A 43 -3.82 11.14 7.12
C PHE A 43 -2.37 10.67 6.96
N TYR A 44 -1.39 11.40 7.49
CA TYR A 44 0.00 10.91 7.56
C TYR A 44 0.08 9.58 8.30
N GLY A 45 -0.52 9.49 9.49
CA GLY A 45 -0.52 8.27 10.29
C GLY A 45 -1.12 7.07 9.56
N ILE A 46 -2.28 7.26 8.91
CA ILE A 46 -2.96 6.21 8.14
C ILE A 46 -2.13 5.77 6.94
N LEU A 47 -1.62 6.70 6.12
CA LEU A 47 -0.86 6.35 4.92
C LEU A 47 0.46 5.66 5.26
N ILE A 48 1.18 6.15 6.27
CA ILE A 48 2.42 5.52 6.76
C ILE A 48 2.11 4.12 7.28
N ALA A 49 1.08 3.95 8.12
CA ALA A 49 0.71 2.65 8.66
C ALA A 49 0.37 1.65 7.54
N ILE A 50 -0.43 2.05 6.54
CA ILE A 50 -0.78 1.19 5.40
C ILE A 50 0.47 0.84 4.57
N ALA A 51 1.32 1.83 4.27
CA ALA A 51 2.51 1.61 3.45
C ALA A 51 3.51 0.68 4.13
N VAL A 52 3.78 0.89 5.42
CA VAL A 52 4.65 0.02 6.23
C VAL A 52 4.07 -1.37 6.36
N TYR A 53 2.77 -1.47 6.66
CA TYR A 53 2.07 -2.75 6.74
C TYR A 53 2.23 -3.56 5.46
N ILE A 54 2.04 -2.94 4.29
CA ILE A 54 2.18 -3.64 3.01
C ILE A 54 3.62 -4.06 2.77
N SER A 55 4.59 -3.17 3.01
CA SER A 55 6.01 -3.48 2.86
C SER A 55 6.45 -4.67 3.74
N VAL A 56 6.00 -4.70 5.00
CA VAL A 56 6.33 -5.78 5.94
C VAL A 56 5.65 -7.09 5.58
N PHE A 57 4.32 -7.10 5.44
CA PHE A 57 3.55 -8.35 5.32
C PHE A 57 3.49 -8.92 3.91
N TYR A 58 3.71 -8.10 2.87
CA TYR A 58 3.73 -8.56 1.49
C TYR A 58 5.15 -8.59 0.90
N GLY A 59 6.10 -7.89 1.53
CA GLY A 59 7.50 -7.87 1.15
C GLY A 59 8.38 -8.76 2.02
N PHE A 60 8.63 -8.34 3.26
CA PHE A 60 9.62 -8.97 4.15
C PHE A 60 9.18 -10.34 4.68
N TYR A 61 7.98 -10.42 5.24
CA TYR A 61 7.40 -11.63 5.80
C TYR A 61 6.07 -11.89 5.11
N PRO A 62 6.03 -12.62 3.98
CA PRO A 62 4.81 -12.96 3.26
C PRO A 62 3.98 -13.95 4.09
N ILE A 63 3.33 -13.43 5.13
CA ILE A 63 2.35 -14.15 5.93
C ILE A 63 1.03 -14.06 5.16
N HIS A 64 0.32 -15.17 5.05
CA HIS A 64 -0.98 -15.20 4.39
C HIS A 64 -2.01 -14.50 5.28
N ILE A 65 -2.02 -13.18 5.29
CA ILE A 65 -3.07 -12.42 5.95
C ILE A 65 -4.30 -12.53 5.05
N LYS A 66 -5.45 -12.90 5.64
CA LYS A 66 -6.75 -12.90 4.98
C LYS A 66 -7.25 -11.47 4.73
N PHE A 67 -6.39 -10.58 4.24
CA PHE A 67 -6.86 -9.31 3.73
C PHE A 67 -7.74 -9.63 2.53
N SER A 68 -9.02 -9.31 2.66
CA SER A 68 -9.97 -9.49 1.56
C SER A 68 -9.44 -8.70 0.37
N ARG A 69 -9.47 -9.29 -0.83
CA ARG A 69 -9.18 -8.56 -2.07
C ARG A 69 -10.03 -7.28 -2.16
N ALA A 70 -11.24 -7.33 -1.60
CA ALA A 70 -12.12 -6.17 -1.51
C ALA A 70 -11.54 -5.06 -0.62
N SER A 71 -10.82 -5.37 0.45
CA SER A 71 -10.21 -4.36 1.33
C SER A 71 -9.08 -3.61 0.62
N LEU A 72 -8.18 -4.31 -0.08
CA LEU A 72 -7.15 -3.66 -0.90
C LEU A 72 -7.75 -2.85 -2.04
N PHE A 73 -8.85 -3.34 -2.62
CA PHE A 73 -9.59 -2.63 -3.65
C PHE A 73 -10.19 -1.32 -3.12
N VAL A 74 -10.90 -1.37 -1.99
CA VAL A 74 -11.48 -0.19 -1.33
C VAL A 74 -10.40 0.81 -0.91
N LEU A 75 -9.28 0.33 -0.36
CA LEU A 75 -8.13 1.17 -0.01
C LEU A 75 -7.49 1.83 -1.24
N GLY A 76 -7.40 1.11 -2.36
CA GLY A 76 -6.89 1.67 -3.61
C GLY A 76 -7.80 2.77 -4.17
N LEU A 77 -9.11 2.52 -4.19
CA LEU A 77 -10.11 3.48 -4.64
C LEU A 77 -10.15 4.73 -3.76
N SER A 78 -10.13 4.55 -2.43
CA SER A 78 -10.12 5.68 -1.51
C SER A 78 -8.84 6.50 -1.64
N ALA A 79 -7.68 5.88 -1.85
CA ALA A 79 -6.42 6.59 -2.08
C ALA A 79 -6.44 7.43 -3.37
N ILE A 80 -7.08 6.94 -4.45
CA ILE A 80 -7.25 7.72 -5.69
C ILE A 80 -8.19 8.90 -5.47
N ILE A 81 -9.35 8.67 -4.83
CA ILE A 81 -10.33 9.73 -4.58
C ILE A 81 -9.68 10.81 -3.70
N MET A 82 -9.09 10.43 -2.57
CA MET A 82 -8.41 11.36 -1.66
C MET A 82 -7.24 12.07 -2.33
N GLY A 83 -6.51 11.38 -3.22
CA GLY A 83 -5.44 11.98 -4.01
C GLY A 83 -5.91 13.10 -4.93
N LYS A 84 -7.15 13.07 -5.41
CA LYS A 84 -7.73 14.12 -6.25
C LYS A 84 -8.51 15.17 -5.48
N THR A 85 -9.03 14.85 -4.29
CA THR A 85 -9.96 15.75 -3.57
C THR A 85 -9.40 16.35 -2.29
N VAL A 86 -8.46 15.69 -1.61
CA VAL A 86 -8.01 16.08 -0.26
C VAL A 86 -6.52 16.37 -0.22
N PHE A 87 -5.70 15.59 -0.91
CA PHE A 87 -4.24 15.75 -0.85
C PHE A 87 -3.75 16.90 -1.71
N LEU A 88 -2.65 17.50 -1.25
CA LEU A 88 -2.07 18.68 -1.84
C LEU A 88 -1.16 18.29 -3.01
N ASN A 89 -1.33 18.98 -4.14
CA ASN A 89 -0.35 19.06 -5.21
C ASN A 89 0.00 20.53 -5.40
N ASP A 90 1.25 20.88 -5.11
CA ASP A 90 1.82 22.19 -5.32
C ASP A 90 3.13 22.05 -6.10
N PRO A 91 3.08 22.18 -7.44
CA PRO A 91 4.25 22.08 -8.30
C PRO A 91 5.33 23.13 -8.01
N ILE A 92 4.97 24.27 -7.40
CA ILE A 92 5.92 25.36 -7.11
C ILE A 92 6.83 24.95 -5.95
N ASN A 93 6.29 24.22 -4.98
CA ASN A 93 7.02 23.72 -3.81
C ASN A 93 7.43 22.24 -3.92
N GLU A 94 7.35 21.69 -5.14
CA GLU A 94 7.65 20.28 -5.47
C GLU A 94 6.85 19.29 -4.60
N ILE A 95 5.59 19.62 -4.32
CA ILE A 95 4.68 18.79 -3.53
C ILE A 95 3.73 18.06 -4.49
N TYR A 96 3.73 16.74 -4.46
CA TYR A 96 2.93 15.90 -5.36
C TYR A 96 2.17 14.80 -4.61
N PHE A 97 1.72 15.05 -3.38
CA PHE A 97 1.08 14.03 -2.55
C PHE A 97 -0.20 13.46 -3.16
N GLY A 98 -0.98 14.30 -3.83
CA GLY A 98 -2.18 13.88 -4.55
C GLY A 98 -1.87 12.88 -5.66
N ASP A 99 -0.89 13.21 -6.51
CA ASP A 99 -0.52 12.33 -7.63
C ASP A 99 0.17 11.05 -7.14
N LEU A 100 1.02 11.14 -6.12
CA LEU A 100 1.64 9.97 -5.49
C LEU A 100 0.60 9.05 -4.84
N SER A 101 -0.42 9.61 -4.19
CA SER A 101 -1.52 8.83 -3.62
C SER A 101 -2.35 8.13 -4.71
N CYS A 102 -2.57 8.78 -5.86
CA CYS A 102 -3.23 8.14 -6.99
C CYS A 102 -2.42 6.97 -7.55
N ILE A 103 -1.11 7.14 -7.73
CA ILE A 103 -0.21 6.05 -8.17
C ILE A 103 -0.25 4.91 -7.17
N PHE A 104 -0.16 5.22 -5.87
CA PHE A 104 -0.27 4.24 -4.80
C PHE A 104 -1.60 3.49 -4.86
N GLY A 105 -2.72 4.20 -5.03
CA GLY A 105 -4.03 3.60 -5.15
C GLY A 105 -4.17 2.67 -6.34
N VAL A 106 -3.65 3.05 -7.52
CA VAL A 106 -3.61 2.19 -8.71
C VAL A 106 -2.80 0.91 -8.45
N LEU A 107 -1.65 1.02 -7.77
CA LEU A 107 -0.85 -0.16 -7.41
C LEU A 107 -1.62 -1.11 -6.49
N LEU A 108 -2.34 -0.59 -5.49
CA LEU A 108 -3.22 -1.38 -4.62
C LEU A 108 -4.32 -2.08 -5.41
N LEU A 109 -4.95 -1.36 -6.35
CA LEU A 109 -6.00 -1.89 -7.21
C LEU A 109 -5.50 -2.99 -8.15
N ILE A 110 -4.25 -2.94 -8.60
CA ILE A 110 -3.65 -3.99 -9.42
C ILE A 110 -3.31 -5.20 -8.55
N ILE A 111 -2.66 -4.97 -7.40
CA ILE A 111 -2.19 -6.00 -6.47
C ILE A 111 -3.33 -6.87 -5.92
N GLY A 112 -4.46 -6.26 -5.54
CA GLY A 112 -5.61 -6.94 -4.93
C GLY A 112 -6.18 -8.10 -5.76
N PRO A 113 -6.61 -7.88 -7.02
CA PRO A 113 -7.21 -8.90 -7.87
C PRO A 113 -6.19 -9.83 -8.55
N THR A 114 -4.99 -9.35 -8.91
CA THR A 114 -4.06 -10.15 -9.73
C THR A 114 -3.28 -11.19 -8.95
N ASN A 115 -3.46 -11.31 -7.63
CA ASN A 115 -2.65 -12.21 -6.79
C ASN A 115 -1.15 -11.99 -7.01
N LEU A 116 -0.72 -10.79 -7.45
CA LEU A 116 0.65 -10.55 -7.87
C LEU A 116 1.64 -10.84 -6.74
N ILE A 117 1.18 -10.73 -5.50
CA ILE A 117 1.94 -10.97 -4.26
C ILE A 117 1.66 -12.33 -3.61
N ILE A 118 0.82 -13.19 -4.20
CA ILE A 118 0.68 -14.57 -3.69
C ILE A 118 1.87 -15.37 -4.19
N THR A 119 2.77 -15.67 -3.25
CA THR A 119 3.96 -16.48 -3.50
C THR A 119 3.56 -17.92 -3.79
N SER A 120 4.31 -18.61 -4.67
CA SER A 120 4.05 -20.01 -5.04
C SER A 120 4.10 -20.97 -3.85
N GLN A 121 4.89 -20.64 -2.82
CA GLN A 121 4.96 -21.40 -1.57
C GLN A 121 3.66 -21.36 -0.78
N VAL A 122 2.96 -20.22 -0.79
CA VAL A 122 1.67 -20.04 -0.11
C VAL A 122 0.55 -20.77 -0.86
N LYS A 123 0.62 -20.81 -2.20
CA LYS A 123 -0.26 -21.64 -3.03
C LYS A 123 -0.11 -23.13 -2.69
N LYS A 124 1.12 -23.64 -2.67
CA LYS A 124 1.42 -25.04 -2.29
C LYS A 124 0.91 -25.39 -0.90
N LYS A 125 1.16 -24.53 0.10
CA LYS A 125 0.68 -24.74 1.47
C LYS A 125 -0.86 -24.81 1.59
N LYS A 126 -1.59 -24.22 0.64
CA LYS A 126 -3.05 -24.26 0.58
C LYS A 126 -3.56 -25.49 -0.19
N GLU A 127 -2.84 -25.91 -1.21
CA GLU A 127 -3.10 -27.18 -1.93
C GLU A 127 -2.87 -28.38 -1.01
N ASP A 128 -1.74 -28.42 -0.31
CA ASP A 128 -1.40 -29.50 0.64
C ASP A 128 -2.44 -29.60 1.77
N LYS A 129 -2.88 -28.45 2.31
CA LYS A 129 -3.89 -28.42 3.38
C LYS A 129 -5.30 -28.82 2.91
N ASN A 130 -5.60 -28.64 1.63
CA ASN A 130 -6.88 -29.08 1.06
C ASN A 130 -6.84 -30.57 0.71
N LEU A 131 -5.67 -31.11 0.35
CA LEU A 131 -5.47 -32.55 0.13
C LEU A 131 -5.61 -33.34 1.43
N GLU A 132 -5.06 -32.84 2.55
CA GLU A 132 -5.24 -33.44 3.89
C GLU A 132 -6.72 -33.53 4.32
N ILE A 133 -7.63 -32.70 3.78
CA ILE A 133 -9.06 -32.72 4.10
C ILE A 133 -9.82 -33.75 3.24
N ILE A 134 -9.26 -34.17 2.10
CA ILE A 134 -9.89 -35.12 1.17
C ILE A 134 -9.48 -36.57 1.50
N GLU A 135 -8.34 -36.78 2.17
CA GLU A 135 -7.87 -38.10 2.61
C GLU A 135 -8.45 -38.56 3.97
N VAL A 136 -9.31 -37.75 4.61
CA VAL A 136 -10.06 -38.09 5.84
C VAL A 136 -11.52 -38.42 5.50
#